data_AF-A0A9D7HRB9-F1
#
_entry.id   AF-A0A9D7HRB9-F1
#
_cell.length_a   1.000
_cell.length_b   1.000
_cell.length_c   1.000
_cell.angle_alpha   90.00
_cell.angle_beta   90.00
_cell.angle_gamma   90.00
#
_symmetry.space_group_name_H-M   'P 1'
#
loop_
_entity.id
_entity.type
_entity.pdbx_description
1 polymer ?
#
loop_
_entity_poly.entity_id
_entity_poly.type
_entity_poly.pdbx_seq_one_letter_code
_entity_poly.pdbx_strand_id
1 'polypeptide(L)'
;MILEPYGGTVLFSSSESGIGRIASKYFLYANNAIVLVGQRADKTAVMACVDMGTGQVRWTKDDAFSKLTSCSSAGKDAILLSTLFFAYKLDASTGAELWKQSPDPKFASMAGLMGALDKGGANLSGPAAQTQGVFVTSPHAPDLCFMGLQQTKQSQKTDSQGKTTTTVTYTSFYNAFHLKDGSYAWSQPLQLQQQLGTVVPLKQGLLVGAADKNSADLLDYATGNGLWGKNGKGISVSGPLGGAVEIDGHTLLKARGSPASASPSKEVPAP
;
A
#
# COMPACT_ATOMS: atom_id res chain seq x y z
N MET A 1 5.03 -18.05 -13.81
CA MET A 1 4.73 -18.41 -15.20
C MET A 1 3.55 -17.59 -15.66
N ILE A 2 3.62 -17.01 -16.86
CA ILE A 2 2.50 -16.42 -17.60
C ILE A 2 2.18 -17.39 -18.72
N LEU A 3 0.91 -17.75 -18.85
CA LEU A 3 0.41 -18.63 -19.90
C LEU A 3 -0.54 -17.83 -20.79
N GLU A 4 -0.40 -18.03 -22.10
CA GLU A 4 -1.41 -17.65 -23.07
C GLU A 4 -2.62 -18.61 -22.92
N PRO A 5 -3.86 -18.09 -22.78
CA PRO A 5 -4.98 -18.89 -22.29
C PRO A 5 -5.60 -19.85 -23.33
N TYR A 6 -5.42 -19.64 -24.63
CA TYR A 6 -6.07 -20.46 -25.67
C TYR A 6 -5.21 -21.65 -26.11
N GLY A 7 -3.91 -21.45 -26.30
CA GLY A 7 -2.95 -22.48 -26.71
C GLY A 7 -2.10 -23.02 -25.57
N GLY A 8 -2.16 -22.43 -24.37
CA GLY A 8 -1.35 -22.85 -23.21
C GLY A 8 0.14 -22.54 -23.37
N THR A 9 0.50 -21.68 -24.33
CA THR A 9 1.89 -21.30 -24.58
C THR A 9 2.44 -20.55 -23.38
N VAL A 10 3.62 -20.96 -22.90
CA VAL A 10 4.32 -20.21 -21.86
C VAL A 10 4.89 -18.94 -22.48
N LEU A 11 4.33 -17.79 -22.10
CA LEU A 11 4.83 -16.49 -22.53
C LEU A 11 6.02 -16.04 -21.69
N PHE A 12 6.01 -16.37 -20.39
CA PHE A 12 7.06 -16.00 -19.47
C PHE A 12 7.23 -17.02 -18.35
N SER A 13 8.49 -17.32 -18.02
CA SER A 13 8.88 -18.15 -16.89
C SER A 13 9.87 -17.39 -16.01
N SER A 14 9.51 -17.18 -14.74
CA SER A 14 10.36 -16.45 -13.80
C SER A 14 11.65 -17.22 -13.51
N SER A 15 11.58 -18.56 -13.41
CA SER A 15 12.76 -19.41 -13.21
C SER A 15 13.72 -19.35 -14.39
N GLU A 16 13.21 -19.40 -15.63
CA GLU A 16 14.06 -19.26 -16.83
C GLU A 16 14.66 -17.86 -16.95
N SER A 17 13.96 -16.84 -16.43
CA SER A 17 14.47 -15.47 -16.36
C SER A 17 15.44 -15.24 -15.17
N GLY A 18 15.82 -16.29 -14.44
CA GLY A 18 16.72 -16.20 -13.29
C GLY A 18 16.12 -15.54 -12.05
N ILE A 19 14.78 -15.46 -11.97
CA ILE A 19 14.01 -14.88 -10.86
C ILE A 19 13.33 -16.01 -10.09
N GLY A 20 13.92 -16.37 -8.94
CA GLY A 20 13.38 -17.31 -7.98
C GLY A 20 12.63 -16.63 -6.83
N ARG A 21 12.10 -17.45 -5.91
CA ARG A 21 11.50 -17.03 -4.63
C ARG A 21 10.60 -15.80 -4.75
N ILE A 22 9.60 -15.90 -5.64
CA ILE A 22 8.68 -14.80 -5.88
C ILE A 22 7.94 -14.45 -4.59
N ALA A 23 8.19 -13.25 -4.09
CA ALA A 23 7.59 -12.70 -2.88
C ALA A 23 6.26 -11.99 -3.18
N SER A 24 6.14 -11.35 -4.35
CA SER A 24 4.93 -10.61 -4.72
C SER A 24 4.75 -10.53 -6.24
N LYS A 25 3.50 -10.37 -6.64
CA LYS A 25 3.07 -10.18 -8.03
C LYS A 25 2.00 -9.11 -8.06
N TYR A 26 2.19 -8.09 -8.90
CA TYR A 26 1.25 -6.98 -9.05
C TYR A 26 0.80 -6.93 -10.51
N PHE A 27 -0.50 -7.11 -10.74
CA PHE A 27 -1.11 -7.05 -12.07
C PHE A 27 -1.52 -5.62 -12.36
N LEU A 28 -0.87 -5.00 -13.34
CA LEU A 28 -1.02 -3.61 -13.72
C LEU A 28 -1.72 -3.54 -15.08
N TYR A 29 -3.04 -3.76 -15.08
CA TYR A 29 -3.83 -3.89 -16.31
C TYR A 29 -3.74 -2.65 -17.20
N ALA A 30 -3.75 -1.44 -16.64
CA ALA A 30 -3.62 -0.21 -17.42
C ALA A 30 -2.25 -0.07 -18.11
N ASN A 31 -1.22 -0.76 -17.62
CA ASN A 31 0.11 -0.79 -18.21
C ASN A 31 0.36 -2.04 -19.07
N ASN A 32 -0.61 -2.96 -19.19
CA ASN A 32 -0.43 -4.30 -19.74
C ASN A 32 0.79 -5.03 -19.15
N ALA A 33 1.02 -4.91 -17.84
CA ALA A 33 2.23 -5.43 -17.21
C ALA A 33 1.97 -6.19 -15.91
N ILE A 34 2.91 -7.08 -15.56
CA ILE A 34 3.05 -7.65 -14.22
C ILE A 34 4.37 -7.15 -13.64
N VAL A 35 4.32 -6.59 -12.44
CA VAL A 35 5.54 -6.37 -11.64
C VAL A 35 5.73 -7.58 -10.72
N LEU A 36 6.88 -8.24 -10.87
CA LEU A 36 7.31 -9.37 -10.06
C LEU A 36 8.38 -8.91 -9.09
N VAL A 37 8.27 -9.33 -7.83
CA VAL A 37 9.31 -9.15 -6.81
C VAL A 37 9.78 -10.53 -6.37
N GLY A 38 11.08 -10.78 -6.42
CA GLY A 38 11.68 -12.06 -6.05
C GLY A 38 13.16 -11.93 -5.72
N GLN A 39 13.87 -13.04 -5.85
CA GLN A 39 15.31 -13.12 -5.62
C GLN A 39 16.01 -13.82 -6.78
N ARG A 40 17.20 -13.35 -7.11
CA ARG A 40 18.18 -14.06 -7.94
C ARG A 40 18.77 -15.25 -7.14
N ALA A 41 19.54 -16.10 -7.82
CA ALA A 41 20.16 -17.28 -7.20
C ALA A 41 21.16 -16.92 -6.07
N ASP A 42 21.86 -15.79 -6.21
CA ASP A 42 22.77 -15.22 -5.22
C ASP A 42 22.07 -14.47 -4.06
N LYS A 43 20.72 -14.50 -4.04
CA LYS A 43 19.83 -13.82 -3.08
C LYS A 43 19.71 -12.31 -3.27
N THR A 44 20.29 -11.72 -4.33
CA THR A 44 20.00 -10.34 -4.71
C THR A 44 18.51 -10.18 -4.96
N ALA A 45 17.91 -9.15 -4.34
CA ALA A 45 16.50 -8.87 -4.55
C ALA A 45 16.31 -8.31 -5.95
N VAL A 46 15.27 -8.75 -6.65
CA VAL A 46 14.98 -8.33 -8.01
C VAL A 46 13.52 -7.94 -8.14
N MET A 47 13.31 -6.82 -8.81
CA MET A 47 12.02 -6.44 -9.37
C MET A 47 12.09 -6.50 -10.88
N ALA A 48 11.10 -7.13 -11.51
CA ALA A 48 10.97 -7.16 -12.96
C ALA A 48 9.59 -6.68 -13.38
N CYS A 49 9.53 -5.84 -14.41
CA CYS A 49 8.29 -5.51 -15.10
C CYS A 49 8.21 -6.31 -16.40
N VAL A 50 7.17 -7.13 -16.51
CA VAL A 50 6.96 -8.06 -17.61
C VAL A 50 5.70 -7.65 -18.36
N ASP A 51 5.79 -7.54 -19.67
CA ASP A 51 4.62 -7.33 -20.53
C ASP A 51 3.71 -8.57 -20.49
N MET A 52 2.41 -8.37 -20.23
CA MET A 52 1.48 -9.49 -20.08
C MET A 52 1.11 -10.17 -21.40
N GLY A 53 1.17 -9.45 -22.52
CA GLY A 53 0.77 -9.97 -23.83
C GLY A 53 1.88 -10.77 -24.50
N THR A 54 3.13 -10.37 -24.31
CA THR A 54 4.30 -10.96 -24.97
C THR A 54 5.18 -11.78 -24.03
N GLY A 55 5.07 -11.56 -22.72
CA GLY A 55 5.97 -12.14 -21.72
C GLY A 55 7.38 -11.54 -21.70
N GLN A 56 7.65 -10.50 -22.50
CA GLN A 56 8.96 -9.85 -22.51
C GLN A 56 9.18 -9.03 -21.24
N VAL A 57 10.40 -9.10 -20.71
CA VAL A 57 10.84 -8.24 -19.60
C VAL A 57 11.13 -6.85 -20.16
N ARG A 58 10.39 -5.84 -19.71
CA ARG A 58 10.61 -4.43 -20.10
C ARG A 58 11.82 -3.84 -19.40
N TRP A 59 11.93 -4.11 -18.11
CA TRP A 59 13.05 -3.67 -17.28
C TRP A 59 13.16 -4.52 -16.02
N THR A 60 14.36 -4.54 -15.46
CA THR A 60 14.66 -5.14 -14.16
C THR A 60 15.38 -4.13 -13.27
N LYS A 61 15.20 -4.28 -11.96
CA LYS A 61 15.90 -3.51 -10.94
C LYS A 61 16.37 -4.46 -9.85
N ASP A 62 17.68 -4.58 -9.72
CA ASP A 62 18.34 -5.41 -8.73
C ASP A 62 18.75 -4.54 -7.52
N ASP A 63 18.42 -5.00 -6.31
CA ASP A 63 18.65 -4.35 -5.01
C ASP A 63 18.25 -2.86 -4.92
N ALA A 64 17.35 -2.41 -5.79
CA ALA A 64 16.99 -1.01 -5.92
C ALA A 64 16.03 -0.49 -4.83
N PHE A 65 15.30 -1.39 -4.18
CA PHE A 65 14.21 -1.03 -3.27
C PHE A 65 14.19 -1.92 -2.03
N SER A 66 13.54 -1.41 -0.97
CA SER A 66 13.25 -2.24 0.18
C SER A 66 12.02 -3.10 -0.12
N LYS A 67 11.50 -3.76 0.91
CA LYS A 67 10.26 -4.52 0.76
C LYS A 67 9.17 -3.63 0.15
N LEU A 68 8.64 -4.06 -0.98
CA LEU A 68 7.46 -3.43 -1.56
C LEU A 68 6.25 -3.71 -0.67
N THR A 69 5.54 -2.64 -0.36
CA THR A 69 4.29 -2.70 0.40
C THR A 69 3.09 -2.66 -0.56
N SER A 70 3.20 -1.96 -1.69
CA SER A 70 2.19 -1.99 -2.75
C SER A 70 2.75 -1.52 -4.09
N CYS A 71 2.03 -1.82 -5.18
CA CYS A 71 2.33 -1.37 -6.52
C CYS A 71 1.03 -1.32 -7.35
N SER A 72 0.82 -0.22 -8.09
CA SER A 72 -0.40 0.05 -8.83
C SER A 72 -0.12 0.90 -10.08
N SER A 73 -1.06 0.88 -11.03
CA SER A 73 -0.97 1.73 -12.23
C SER A 73 -1.29 3.19 -11.89
N ALA A 74 -0.58 4.12 -12.52
CA ALA A 74 -0.93 5.53 -12.57
C ALA A 74 -1.09 5.97 -14.04
N GLY A 75 -2.19 5.55 -14.64
CA GLY A 75 -2.38 5.62 -16.09
C GLY A 75 -1.52 4.61 -16.85
N LYS A 76 -1.44 4.77 -18.17
CA LYS A 76 -0.72 3.84 -19.06
C LYS A 76 0.81 3.98 -19.00
N ASP A 77 1.31 5.19 -18.69
CA ASP A 77 2.73 5.53 -18.83
C ASP A 77 3.49 5.49 -17.50
N ALA A 78 2.79 5.32 -16.37
CA ALA A 78 3.43 5.32 -15.06
C ALA A 78 2.94 4.22 -14.12
N ILE A 79 3.82 3.84 -13.20
CA ILE A 79 3.59 2.88 -12.13
C ILE A 79 3.86 3.58 -10.80
N LEU A 80 2.97 3.44 -9.84
CA LEU A 80 3.20 3.82 -8.46
C LEU A 80 3.64 2.61 -7.67
N LEU A 81 4.62 2.80 -6.80
CA LEU A 81 5.05 1.79 -5.84
C LEU A 81 5.32 2.43 -4.49
N SER A 82 5.04 1.67 -3.44
CA SER A 82 5.40 2.04 -2.07
C SER A 82 6.35 0.98 -1.51
N THR A 83 7.40 1.44 -0.85
CA THR A 83 8.33 0.60 -0.09
C THR A 83 8.11 0.80 1.40
N LEU A 84 9.06 0.37 2.24
CA LEU A 84 9.03 0.69 3.67
C LEU A 84 9.27 2.18 3.95
N PHE A 85 9.98 2.88 3.06
CA PHE A 85 10.55 4.21 3.33
C PHE A 85 10.09 5.29 2.35
N PHE A 86 9.56 4.91 1.19
CA PHE A 86 9.26 5.87 0.12
C PHE A 86 8.03 5.48 -0.69
N ALA A 87 7.37 6.51 -1.20
CA ALA A 87 6.51 6.44 -2.37
C ALA A 87 7.36 6.76 -3.61
N TYR A 88 7.12 6.05 -4.70
CA TYR A 88 7.72 6.36 -5.99
C TYR A 88 6.67 6.38 -7.09
N LYS A 89 6.96 7.17 -8.12
CA LYS A 89 6.39 7.02 -9.45
C LYS A 89 7.51 6.67 -10.42
N LEU A 90 7.31 5.58 -11.15
CA LEU A 90 8.20 5.14 -12.20
C LEU A 90 7.55 5.32 -13.56
N ASP A 91 8.36 5.57 -14.57
CA ASP A 91 7.99 5.38 -15.96
C ASP A 91 7.71 3.90 -16.22
N ALA A 92 6.54 3.58 -16.78
CA ALA A 92 6.10 2.20 -16.95
C ALA A 92 6.92 1.43 -17.99
N SER A 93 7.49 2.13 -18.98
CA SER A 93 8.20 1.53 -20.11
C SER A 93 9.66 1.25 -19.81
N THR A 94 10.31 2.14 -19.03
CA THR A 94 11.75 2.11 -18.75
C THR A 94 12.08 1.78 -17.30
N GLY A 95 11.11 1.96 -16.39
CA GLY A 95 11.35 1.90 -14.95
C GLY A 95 12.13 3.10 -14.42
N ALA A 96 12.33 4.16 -15.20
CA ALA A 96 13.00 5.37 -14.71
C ALA A 96 12.21 5.99 -13.55
N GLU A 97 12.91 6.45 -12.52
CA GLU A 97 12.29 7.18 -11.41
C GLU A 97 11.84 8.55 -11.92
N LEU A 98 10.53 8.80 -11.91
CA LEU A 98 9.95 10.10 -12.25
C LEU A 98 9.92 11.00 -11.02
N TRP A 99 9.58 10.42 -9.87
CA TRP A 99 9.78 11.05 -8.57
C TRP A 99 9.83 10.00 -7.46
N LYS A 100 10.42 10.41 -6.34
CA LYS A 100 10.52 9.66 -5.09
C LYS A 100 10.25 10.61 -3.94
N GLN A 101 9.42 10.19 -3.00
CA GLN A 101 9.12 10.99 -1.82
C GLN A 101 9.00 10.16 -0.54
N SER A 102 9.55 10.67 0.56
CA SER A 102 9.37 10.03 1.86
C SER A 102 7.94 10.25 2.36
N PRO A 103 7.28 9.26 2.96
CA PRO A 103 5.92 9.42 3.42
C PRO A 103 5.80 10.46 4.53
N ASP A 104 6.83 10.60 5.37
CA ASP A 104 6.91 11.62 6.43
C ASP A 104 7.84 12.77 6.02
N PRO A 105 7.34 14.03 5.92
CA PRO A 105 8.19 15.19 5.68
C PRO A 105 9.36 15.33 6.65
N LYS A 106 9.23 14.84 7.89
CA LYS A 106 10.29 14.87 8.90
C LYS A 106 11.48 13.99 8.54
N PHE A 107 11.28 12.99 7.68
CA PHE A 107 12.34 12.12 7.19
C PHE A 107 13.04 12.66 5.94
N ALA A 108 12.58 13.79 5.39
CA ALA A 108 13.25 14.44 4.26
C ALA A 108 14.70 14.81 4.58
N SER A 109 14.99 15.25 5.82
CA SER A 109 16.36 15.55 6.26
C SER A 109 17.26 14.31 6.38
N MET A 110 16.67 13.13 6.47
CA MET A 110 17.37 11.83 6.52
C MET A 110 17.24 11.05 5.20
N ALA A 111 16.82 11.70 4.11
CA ALA A 111 16.52 11.04 2.85
C ALA A 111 17.69 10.22 2.29
N GLY A 112 18.94 10.66 2.49
CA GLY A 112 20.13 9.90 2.09
C GLY A 112 20.27 8.58 2.84
N LEU A 113 20.17 8.61 4.17
CA LEU A 113 20.21 7.42 5.02
C LEU A 113 19.05 6.48 4.72
N MET A 114 17.83 7.01 4.66
CA MET A 114 16.64 6.22 4.32
C MET A 114 16.74 5.66 2.90
N GLY A 115 17.33 6.39 1.96
CA GLY A 115 17.58 5.92 0.60
C GLY A 115 18.56 4.76 0.54
N ALA A 116 19.59 4.77 1.39
CA ALA A 116 20.50 3.65 1.55
C ALA A 116 19.82 2.44 2.20
N LEU A 117 18.94 2.64 3.19
CA LEU A 117 18.15 1.56 3.80
C LEU A 117 17.09 1.00 2.85
N ASP A 118 16.59 1.83 1.94
CA ASP A 118 15.69 1.37 0.91
C ASP A 118 16.44 0.45 -0.04
N LYS A 119 17.62 0.81 -0.53
CA LYS A 119 18.45 -0.09 -1.34
C LYS A 119 18.88 -1.32 -0.53
N GLY A 120 18.56 -2.52 -1.03
CA GLY A 120 18.88 -3.78 -0.35
C GLY A 120 18.00 -4.14 0.86
N GLY A 121 17.04 -3.28 1.24
CA GLY A 121 16.11 -3.53 2.35
C GLY A 121 15.02 -4.57 2.05
N ALA A 122 15.03 -5.20 0.88
CA ALA A 122 14.02 -6.18 0.47
C ALA A 122 14.08 -7.48 1.30
N ASN A 123 15.25 -7.79 1.85
CA ASN A 123 15.51 -9.02 2.62
C ASN A 123 15.44 -8.81 4.14
N LEU A 124 14.90 -7.68 4.60
CA LEU A 124 14.73 -7.40 6.04
C LEU A 124 13.87 -8.48 6.72
N SER A 125 14.24 -8.84 7.94
CA SER A 125 13.55 -9.82 8.78
C SER A 125 12.94 -9.16 10.04
N GLY A 126 12.14 -9.91 10.80
CA GLY A 126 11.51 -9.42 12.03
C GLY A 126 10.33 -8.48 11.79
N PRO A 127 10.03 -7.54 12.72
CA PRO A 127 8.85 -6.68 12.63
C PRO A 127 8.79 -5.83 11.34
N ALA A 128 9.93 -5.40 10.80
CA ALA A 128 10.00 -4.66 9.54
C ALA A 128 9.52 -5.51 8.34
N ALA A 129 9.73 -6.83 8.38
CA ALA A 129 9.20 -7.74 7.36
C ALA A 129 7.67 -7.86 7.43
N GLN A 130 7.04 -7.47 8.54
CA GLN A 130 5.59 -7.49 8.73
C GLN A 130 4.92 -6.15 8.42
N THR A 131 5.69 -5.12 8.08
CA THR A 131 5.14 -3.83 7.66
C THR A 131 4.24 -4.03 6.45
N GLN A 132 3.05 -3.45 6.58
CA GLN A 132 2.01 -3.40 5.55
C GLN A 132 1.89 -1.97 5.05
N GLY A 133 1.48 -1.83 3.81
CA GLY A 133 1.18 -0.54 3.23
C GLY A 133 0.20 -0.68 2.08
N VAL A 134 -0.34 0.45 1.68
CA VAL A 134 -1.32 0.57 0.61
C VAL A 134 -1.01 1.85 -0.14
N PHE A 135 -1.12 1.82 -1.46
CA PHE A 135 -0.95 2.98 -2.31
C PHE A 135 -2.12 3.03 -3.29
N VAL A 136 -2.97 4.03 -3.12
CA VAL A 136 -4.22 4.16 -3.86
C VAL A 136 -4.25 5.47 -4.65
N THR A 137 -4.89 5.39 -5.81
CA THR A 137 -5.29 6.54 -6.63
C THR A 137 -6.82 6.59 -6.64
N SER A 138 -7.37 7.75 -7.01
CA SER A 138 -8.82 7.93 -7.08
C SER A 138 -9.20 8.72 -8.33
N PRO A 139 -10.21 8.30 -9.10
CA PRO A 139 -10.76 9.13 -10.16
C PRO A 139 -11.45 10.40 -9.60
N HIS A 140 -11.77 10.43 -8.30
CA HIS A 140 -12.39 11.57 -7.63
C HIS A 140 -11.37 12.60 -7.15
N ALA A 141 -10.08 12.26 -7.20
CA ALA A 141 -8.96 13.16 -6.93
C ALA A 141 -7.79 12.79 -7.88
N PRO A 142 -7.93 13.04 -9.19
CA PRO A 142 -7.03 12.49 -10.21
C PRO A 142 -5.60 13.01 -10.13
N ASP A 143 -5.42 14.19 -9.52
CA ASP A 143 -4.10 14.80 -9.32
C ASP A 143 -3.38 14.28 -8.08
N LEU A 144 -4.02 13.40 -7.29
CA LEU A 144 -3.53 12.92 -6.00
C LEU A 144 -3.33 11.41 -5.97
N CYS A 145 -2.38 10.98 -5.16
CA CYS A 145 -2.23 9.59 -4.72
C CYS A 145 -2.00 9.53 -3.21
N PHE A 146 -2.42 8.44 -2.58
CA PHE A 146 -2.48 8.30 -1.13
C PHE A 146 -1.74 7.05 -0.69
N MET A 147 -0.83 7.21 0.27
CA MET A 147 -0.07 6.12 0.85
C MET A 147 -0.49 5.91 2.29
N GLY A 148 -0.83 4.67 2.64
CA GLY A 148 -0.97 4.20 4.01
C GLY A 148 0.20 3.27 4.36
N LEU A 149 0.76 3.42 5.56
CA LEU A 149 1.81 2.54 6.09
C LEU A 149 1.51 2.17 7.53
N GLN A 150 1.79 0.91 7.88
CA GLN A 150 1.72 0.45 9.26
C GLN A 150 3.10 0.45 9.93
N GLN A 151 3.17 1.06 11.10
CA GLN A 151 4.26 0.87 12.04
C GLN A 151 3.83 -0.06 13.17
N THR A 152 4.68 -1.04 13.47
CA THR A 152 4.48 -1.98 14.57
C THR A 152 5.53 -1.70 15.64
N LYS A 153 5.08 -1.40 16.86
CA LYS A 153 5.95 -1.21 18.02
C LYS A 153 5.71 -2.31 19.04
N GLN A 154 6.77 -3.04 19.38
CA GLN A 154 6.76 -4.08 20.41
C GLN A 154 7.46 -3.56 21.67
N SER A 155 6.83 -3.74 22.83
CA SER A 155 7.39 -3.44 24.14
C SER A 155 7.36 -4.71 24.99
N GLN A 156 8.44 -4.99 25.71
CA GLN A 156 8.50 -6.07 26.69
C GLN A 156 8.63 -5.49 28.09
N LYS A 157 7.85 -6.01 29.03
CA LYS A 157 7.98 -5.72 30.46
C LYS A 157 8.12 -7.03 31.21
N THR A 158 9.20 -7.17 31.96
CA THR A 158 9.40 -8.28 32.89
C THR A 158 8.98 -7.81 34.28
N ASP A 159 8.04 -8.50 34.91
CA ASP A 159 7.65 -8.18 36.27
C ASP A 159 8.68 -8.71 37.30
N SER A 160 8.45 -8.36 38.57
CA SER A 160 9.32 -8.77 39.68
C SER A 160 9.33 -10.29 39.93
N GLN A 161 8.47 -11.06 39.26
CA GLN A 161 8.43 -12.52 39.32
C GLN A 161 9.08 -13.18 38.09
N GLY A 162 9.72 -12.39 37.21
CA GLY A 162 10.38 -12.87 36.01
C GLY A 162 9.44 -13.15 34.84
N LYS A 163 8.13 -12.86 34.96
CA LYS A 163 7.18 -13.04 33.87
C LYS A 163 7.30 -11.89 32.89
N THR A 164 7.58 -12.22 31.63
CA THR A 164 7.70 -11.24 30.55
C THR A 164 6.37 -11.08 29.81
N THR A 165 5.84 -9.86 29.79
CA THR A 165 4.66 -9.47 29.02
C THR A 165 5.09 -8.69 27.80
N THR A 166 4.71 -9.16 26.61
CA THR A 166 4.92 -8.44 25.35
C THR A 166 3.65 -7.69 24.98
N THR A 167 3.75 -6.37 24.78
CA THR A 167 2.68 -5.53 24.24
C THR A 167 3.05 -5.14 22.81
N VAL A 168 2.14 -5.36 21.86
CA VAL A 168 2.27 -4.91 20.48
C VAL A 168 1.28 -3.78 20.24
N THR A 169 1.76 -2.68 19.68
CA THR A 169 0.95 -1.51 19.33
C THR A 169 1.14 -1.20 17.86
N TYR A 170 0.06 -0.80 17.21
CA TYR A 170 0.04 -0.44 15.80
C TYR A 170 -0.26 1.05 15.64
N THR A 171 0.45 1.68 14.72
CA THR A 171 0.12 3.03 14.26
C THR A 171 0.07 3.00 12.74
N SER A 172 -1.05 3.44 12.19
CA SER A 172 -1.20 3.66 10.75
C SER A 172 -0.91 5.10 10.44
N PHE A 173 -0.11 5.29 9.40
CA PHE A 173 0.33 6.57 8.89
C PHE A 173 -0.26 6.76 7.50
N TYR A 174 -0.83 7.93 7.21
CA TYR A 174 -1.35 8.27 5.89
C TYR A 174 -0.81 9.61 5.42
N ASN A 175 -0.47 9.70 4.14
CA ASN A 175 -0.17 10.96 3.49
C ASN A 175 -0.64 10.97 2.04
N ALA A 176 -0.84 12.16 1.49
CA ALA A 176 -1.21 12.38 0.11
C ALA A 176 -0.12 13.13 -0.64
N PHE A 177 0.05 12.80 -1.92
CA PHE A 177 1.04 13.40 -2.81
C PHE A 177 0.40 13.84 -4.10
N HIS A 178 0.92 14.91 -4.67
CA HIS A 178 0.61 15.30 -6.03
C HIS A 178 1.23 14.30 -7.00
N LEU A 179 0.41 13.70 -7.87
CA LEU A 179 0.84 12.67 -8.81
C LEU A 179 1.86 13.19 -9.83
N LYS A 180 1.83 14.50 -10.10
CA LYS A 180 2.69 15.19 -11.05
C LYS A 180 4.17 15.13 -10.63
N ASP A 181 4.47 15.45 -9.38
CA ASP A 181 5.85 15.71 -8.92
C ASP A 181 6.19 15.06 -7.57
N GLY A 182 5.24 14.38 -6.92
CA GLY A 182 5.45 13.74 -5.62
C GLY A 182 5.47 14.69 -4.43
N SER A 183 5.21 15.99 -4.63
CA SER A 183 5.10 16.94 -3.52
C SER A 183 3.93 16.60 -2.60
N TYR A 184 4.05 16.95 -1.31
CA TYR A 184 3.00 16.67 -0.33
C TYR A 184 1.75 17.50 -0.63
N ALA A 185 0.60 16.83 -0.72
CA ALA A 185 -0.69 17.51 -0.79
C ALA A 185 -1.21 17.87 0.61
N TRP A 186 -0.95 17.02 1.61
CA TRP A 186 -1.28 17.33 3.00
C TRP A 186 -0.11 17.99 3.71
N SER A 187 -0.41 19.01 4.53
CA SER A 187 0.62 19.78 5.25
C SER A 187 1.35 18.96 6.30
N GLN A 188 0.69 17.94 6.85
CA GLN A 188 1.24 16.96 7.79
C GLN A 188 0.58 15.61 7.52
N PRO A 189 1.31 14.51 7.76
CA PRO A 189 0.71 13.19 7.66
C PRO A 189 -0.27 12.92 8.79
N LEU A 190 -1.31 12.15 8.48
CA LEU A 190 -2.28 11.67 9.44
C LEU A 190 -1.73 10.43 10.16
N GLN A 191 -1.78 10.43 11.49
CA GLN A 191 -1.44 9.28 12.31
C GLN A 191 -2.66 8.78 13.07
N LEU A 192 -3.01 7.51 12.88
CA LEU A 192 -4.10 6.84 13.56
C LEU A 192 -3.53 5.70 14.41
N GLN A 193 -3.89 5.67 15.70
CA GLN A 193 -3.49 4.60 16.62
C GLN A 193 -4.31 3.34 16.36
N GLN A 194 -4.08 2.70 15.23
CA GLN A 194 -4.80 1.52 14.76
C GLN A 194 -3.93 0.71 13.80
N GLN A 195 -4.30 -0.55 13.62
CA GLN A 195 -3.75 -1.41 12.58
C GLN A 195 -4.27 -0.95 11.20
N LEU A 196 -3.38 -0.99 10.20
CA LEU A 196 -3.74 -0.62 8.84
C LEU A 196 -4.83 -1.56 8.35
N GLY A 197 -5.95 -1.00 7.94
CA GLY A 197 -7.09 -1.77 7.45
C GLY A 197 -7.46 -1.35 6.03
N THR A 198 -8.75 -1.40 5.77
CA THR A 198 -9.32 -1.15 4.46
C THR A 198 -9.19 0.33 4.08
N VAL A 199 -8.70 0.60 2.87
CA VAL A 199 -8.65 1.96 2.29
C VAL A 199 -9.43 1.94 0.98
N VAL A 200 -10.48 2.75 0.90
CA VAL A 200 -11.40 2.79 -0.25
C VAL A 200 -11.59 4.23 -0.69
N PRO A 201 -11.18 4.59 -1.91
CA PRO A 201 -11.55 5.86 -2.50
C PRO A 201 -13.06 5.89 -2.76
N LEU A 202 -13.74 6.90 -2.23
CA LEU A 202 -15.14 7.23 -2.48
C LEU A 202 -15.22 8.62 -3.16
N LYS A 203 -16.37 9.01 -3.70
CA LYS A 203 -16.59 10.34 -4.30
C LYS A 203 -16.33 11.46 -3.30
N GLN A 204 -16.87 11.31 -2.09
CA GLN A 204 -16.79 12.32 -1.04
C GLN A 204 -15.44 12.36 -0.30
N GLY A 205 -14.58 11.36 -0.47
CA GLY A 205 -13.31 11.31 0.27
C GLY A 205 -12.67 9.92 0.29
N LEU A 206 -11.55 9.83 1.01
CA LEU A 206 -10.82 8.59 1.22
C LEU A 206 -11.34 7.89 2.49
N LEU A 207 -12.04 6.77 2.34
CA LEU A 207 -12.46 5.97 3.48
C LEU A 207 -11.29 5.14 4.00
N VAL A 208 -11.07 5.20 5.31
CA VAL A 208 -10.06 4.43 6.04
C VAL A 208 -10.72 3.67 7.17
N GLY A 209 -10.59 2.34 7.16
CA GLY A 209 -11.04 1.46 8.23
C GLY A 209 -9.87 0.93 9.04
N ALA A 210 -10.09 0.72 10.34
CA ALA A 210 -9.15 0.01 11.19
C ALA A 210 -9.31 -1.51 11.04
N ALA A 211 -8.19 -2.25 11.03
CA ALA A 211 -8.24 -3.72 11.03
C ALA A 211 -8.45 -4.32 12.43
N ASP A 212 -8.04 -3.59 13.47
CA ASP A 212 -8.08 -3.98 14.89
C ASP A 212 -9.16 -3.25 15.70
N LYS A 213 -9.91 -2.34 15.05
CA LYS A 213 -10.97 -1.55 15.67
C LYS A 213 -12.21 -1.52 14.80
N ASN A 214 -13.32 -1.27 15.47
CA ASN A 214 -14.63 -1.12 14.86
C ASN A 214 -14.87 0.34 14.47
N SER A 215 -13.92 0.96 13.77
CA SER A 215 -13.98 2.36 13.37
C SER A 215 -13.72 2.54 11.87
N ALA A 216 -14.36 3.58 11.32
CA ALA A 216 -14.14 4.05 9.97
C ALA A 216 -14.07 5.58 9.96
N ASP A 217 -13.06 6.11 9.29
CA ASP A 217 -12.83 7.53 9.08
C ASP A 217 -13.00 7.83 7.59
N LEU A 218 -13.72 8.89 7.27
CA LEU A 218 -13.76 9.43 5.91
C LEU A 218 -12.88 10.67 5.89
N LEU A 219 -11.85 10.69 5.06
CA LEU A 219 -10.88 11.78 4.98
C LEU A 219 -11.15 12.62 3.75
N ASP A 220 -11.13 13.93 3.92
CA ASP A 220 -11.09 14.88 2.80
C ASP A 220 -9.81 14.68 1.99
N TYR A 221 -9.93 14.60 0.66
CA TYR A 221 -8.81 14.31 -0.22
C TYR A 221 -7.74 15.41 -0.19
N ALA A 222 -8.14 16.67 -0.12
CA ALA A 222 -7.23 17.80 -0.23
C ALA A 222 -6.46 18.06 1.07
N THR A 223 -7.11 17.83 2.22
CA THR A 223 -6.59 18.25 3.53
C THR A 223 -6.24 17.10 4.47
N GLY A 224 -6.81 15.91 4.25
CA GLY A 224 -6.70 14.76 5.16
C GLY A 224 -7.54 14.90 6.43
N ASN A 225 -8.36 15.95 6.54
CA ASN A 225 -9.26 16.14 7.67
C ASN A 225 -10.41 15.13 7.65
N GLY A 226 -10.82 14.66 8.82
CA GLY A 226 -11.97 13.77 8.93
C GLY A 226 -13.29 14.50 8.64
N LEU A 227 -14.12 13.90 7.78
CA LEU A 227 -15.44 14.37 7.38
C LEU A 227 -16.58 13.72 8.18
N TRP A 228 -16.33 12.55 8.75
CA TRP A 228 -17.32 11.80 9.52
C TRP A 228 -17.13 11.93 11.02
N GLY A 229 -18.25 11.88 11.75
CA GLY A 229 -18.28 11.93 13.20
C GLY A 229 -18.10 13.32 13.79
N LYS A 230 -18.27 13.41 15.11
CA LYS A 230 -18.10 14.66 15.84
C LYS A 230 -16.65 15.14 15.72
N ASN A 231 -16.44 16.32 15.15
CA ASN A 231 -15.13 16.92 14.90
C ASN A 231 -14.22 16.06 14.01
N GLY A 232 -14.79 15.31 13.06
CA GLY A 232 -14.02 14.51 12.11
C GLY A 232 -13.35 13.26 12.72
N LYS A 233 -13.87 12.74 13.82
CA LYS A 233 -13.29 11.59 14.56
C LYS A 233 -13.85 10.22 14.14
N GLY A 234 -14.32 10.13 12.90
CA GLY A 234 -14.87 8.91 12.33
C GLY A 234 -16.14 8.42 13.03
N ILE A 235 -16.57 7.23 12.65
CA ILE A 235 -17.76 6.56 13.19
C ILE A 235 -17.43 5.15 13.64
N SER A 236 -18.23 4.65 14.57
CA SER A 236 -18.22 3.22 14.91
C SER A 236 -18.96 2.40 13.85
N VAL A 237 -18.41 1.24 13.52
CA VAL A 237 -18.99 0.21 12.65
C VAL A 237 -19.17 -1.10 13.44
N SER A 238 -19.89 -2.07 12.90
CA SER A 238 -20.21 -3.32 13.62
C SER A 238 -19.08 -4.36 13.65
N GLY A 239 -17.95 -4.07 13.01
CA GLY A 239 -16.78 -4.94 12.93
C GLY A 239 -15.67 -4.27 12.11
N PRO A 240 -14.45 -4.86 12.02
CA PRO A 240 -13.41 -4.35 11.14
C PRO A 240 -13.93 -4.19 9.72
N LEU A 241 -13.64 -3.05 9.09
CA LEU A 241 -14.19 -2.75 7.78
C LEU A 241 -13.59 -3.69 6.72
N GLY A 242 -14.45 -4.36 5.96
CA GLY A 242 -14.06 -5.22 4.83
C GLY A 242 -14.14 -4.53 3.47
N GLY A 243 -14.92 -3.45 3.36
CA GLY A 243 -15.11 -2.68 2.13
C GLY A 243 -16.24 -1.67 2.24
N ALA A 244 -16.39 -0.86 1.21
CA ALA A 244 -17.49 0.10 1.08
C ALA A 244 -17.93 0.21 -0.38
N VAL A 245 -19.19 0.54 -0.59
CA VAL A 245 -19.76 0.84 -1.90
C VAL A 245 -20.73 2.00 -1.78
N GLU A 246 -20.77 2.85 -2.80
CA GLU A 246 -21.73 3.95 -2.88
C GLU A 246 -23.03 3.49 -3.53
N ILE A 247 -24.16 3.86 -2.94
CA ILE A 247 -25.50 3.54 -3.43
C ILE A 247 -26.38 4.77 -3.18
N ASP A 248 -26.93 5.36 -4.24
CA ASP A 248 -27.95 6.42 -4.17
C ASP A 248 -27.65 7.60 -3.20
N GLY A 249 -26.41 8.10 -3.19
CA GLY A 249 -26.00 9.19 -2.30
C GLY A 249 -25.70 8.76 -0.86
N HIS A 250 -25.73 7.46 -0.58
CA HIS A 250 -25.29 6.84 0.65
C HIS A 250 -24.03 6.01 0.42
N THR A 251 -23.33 5.70 1.50
CA THR A 251 -22.25 4.71 1.51
C THR A 251 -22.66 3.52 2.33
N LEU A 252 -22.71 2.35 1.70
CA LEU A 252 -22.88 1.07 2.36
C LEU A 252 -21.51 0.56 2.82
N LEU A 253 -21.34 0.45 4.13
CA LEU A 253 -20.15 -0.10 4.77
C LEU A 253 -20.36 -1.58 5.06
N LYS A 254 -19.43 -2.42 4.63
CA LYS A 254 -19.46 -3.87 4.87
C LYS A 254 -18.39 -4.25 5.88
N ALA A 255 -18.79 -4.82 7.01
CA ALA A 255 -17.83 -5.41 7.94
C ALA A 255 -17.20 -6.69 7.35
N ARG A 256 -15.99 -7.00 7.76
CA ARG A 256 -15.36 -8.28 7.46
C ARG A 256 -16.07 -9.36 8.29
N GLY A 257 -16.89 -10.20 7.65
CA GLY A 257 -17.54 -11.32 8.32
C GLY A 257 -16.55 -12.41 8.72
N SER A 258 -16.91 -13.17 9.76
CA SER A 258 -16.34 -14.50 9.99
C SER A 258 -16.94 -15.47 8.95
N PRO A 259 -16.25 -16.54 8.51
CA PRO A 259 -16.73 -17.44 7.44
C PRO A 259 -18.12 -18.08 7.70
N ALA A 260 -18.61 -18.03 8.94
CA ALA A 260 -19.84 -18.68 9.38
C ALA A 260 -21.07 -17.74 9.55
N SER A 261 -20.99 -16.44 9.25
CA SER A 261 -22.14 -15.54 9.38
C SER A 261 -22.24 -14.48 8.28
N ALA A 262 -23.48 -14.11 7.95
CA ALA A 262 -23.75 -12.96 7.09
C ALA A 262 -23.06 -11.72 7.69
N SER A 263 -22.24 -11.05 6.89
CA SER A 263 -21.49 -9.87 7.35
C SER A 263 -22.46 -8.71 7.57
N PRO A 264 -22.48 -8.08 8.77
CA PRO A 264 -23.34 -6.93 9.00
C PRO A 264 -22.93 -5.76 8.12
N SER A 265 -23.93 -4.98 7.67
CA SER A 265 -23.75 -3.78 6.85
C SER A 265 -24.38 -2.56 7.53
N LYS A 266 -23.83 -1.39 7.25
CA LYS A 266 -24.29 -0.10 7.80
C LYS A 266 -24.33 0.94 6.70
N GLU A 267 -25.44 1.64 6.56
CA GLU A 267 -25.56 2.80 5.68
C GLU A 267 -25.17 4.08 6.42
N VAL A 268 -24.44 4.94 5.71
CA VAL A 268 -24.05 6.26 6.21
C VAL A 268 -24.42 7.27 5.12
N PRO A 269 -25.16 8.35 5.44
CA PRO A 269 -25.44 9.41 4.48
C PRO A 269 -24.13 10.08 4.03
N ALA A 270 -24.09 10.53 2.77
CA ALA A 270 -23.05 11.44 2.33
C ALA A 270 -23.10 12.74 3.16
N PRO A 271 -21.94 13.31 3.53
CA PRO A 271 -21.88 14.60 4.20
C PRO A 271 -22.41 15.75 3.33
#